data_AF-A0AAJ6FXH4-F1
#
_entry.id   AF-A0AAJ6FXH4-F1
#
_cell.length_a   1.000
_cell.length_b   1.000
_cell.length_c   1.000
_cell.angle_alpha   90.00
_cell.angle_beta   90.00
_cell.angle_gamma   90.00
#
_symmetry.space_group_name_H-M   'P 1'
#
loop_
_entity.id
_entity.type
_entity.pdbx_description
1 polymer ?
#
loop_
_entity_poly.entity_id
_entity_poly.type
_entity_poly.pdbx_seq_one_letter_code
_entity_poly.pdbx_strand_id
1 'polypeptide(L)' 'MDLSPEQTQLLREMLDVFTTDTLYTLLLGLDGSAALGGDQRHYTLLDEDGSVIAEEGDLEAAAHAWFHED' A
#
# COMPACT_ATOMS: atom_id res chain seq x y z
N MET A 1 -2.91 -17.16 23.02
CA MET A 1 -4.03 -17.51 22.13
C MET A 1 -3.66 -18.86 21.53
N ASP A 2 -4.29 -19.95 21.93
CA ASP A 2 -4.09 -21.24 21.26
C ASP A 2 -5.10 -21.30 20.11
N LEU A 3 -4.62 -21.11 18.88
CA LEU A 3 -5.44 -21.16 17.67
C LEU A 3 -5.34 -22.58 17.09
N SER A 4 -6.46 -23.10 16.58
CA SER A 4 -6.41 -24.31 15.76
C SER A 4 -5.61 -24.06 14.47
N PRO A 5 -5.14 -25.12 13.78
CA PRO A 5 -4.52 -24.97 12.47
C PRO A 5 -5.39 -24.21 11.47
N GLU A 6 -6.70 -24.45 11.47
CA GLU A 6 -7.68 -23.78 10.61
C GLU A 6 -7.81 -22.30 10.97
N GLN A 7 -7.86 -21.97 12.26
CA GLN A 7 -7.90 -20.57 12.71
C GLN A 7 -6.61 -19.82 12.39
N THR A 8 -5.47 -20.52 12.48
CA THR A 8 -4.17 -19.95 12.10
C THR A 8 -4.09 -19.67 10.60
N GLN A 9 -4.61 -20.58 9.78
CA GLN A 9 -4.70 -20.38 8.33
C GLN A 9 -5.60 -19.20 7.99
N LEU A 10 -6.80 -19.13 8.58
CA LEU A 10 -7.72 -18.01 8.39
C LEU A 10 -7.08 -16.67 8.80
N LEU A 11 -6.38 -16.64 9.93
CA LEU A 11 -5.68 -15.44 10.38
C LEU A 11 -4.61 -15.00 9.37
N ARG A 12 -3.87 -15.94 8.77
CA ARG A 12 -2.87 -15.63 7.75
C ARG A 12 -3.51 -15.03 6.50
N GLU A 13 -4.61 -15.60 6.02
CA GLU A 13 -5.35 -15.08 4.88
C GLU A 13 -5.91 -13.68 5.15
N MET A 14 -6.46 -13.45 6.36
CA MET A 14 -6.93 -12.13 6.76
C MET A 14 -5.79 -11.11 6.84
N LEU A 15 -4.63 -11.49 7.37
CA LEU A 15 -3.46 -10.62 7.45
C LEU A 15 -2.88 -10.31 6.07
N ASP A 16 -2.90 -11.26 5.15
CA ASP A 16 -2.45 -11.08 3.78
C ASP A 16 -3.30 -10.02 3.06
N VAL A 17 -4.64 -10.19 3.09
CA VAL A 17 -5.58 -9.21 2.53
C VAL A 17 -5.44 -7.84 3.20
N PHE A 18 -5.40 -7.80 4.53
CA PHE A 18 -5.26 -6.55 5.28
C PHE A 18 -3.96 -5.81 4.95
N THR A 19 -2.85 -6.54 4.84
CA THR A 19 -1.54 -5.96 4.57
C THR A 19 -1.48 -5.44 3.14
N THR A 20 -2.00 -6.21 2.18
CA THR A 20 -2.13 -5.77 0.77
C THR A 20 -2.98 -4.52 0.66
N ASP A 21 -4.19 -4.50 1.24
CA ASP A 21 -5.09 -3.34 1.17
C ASP A 21 -4.48 -2.10 1.82
N THR A 22 -3.88 -2.25 3.00
CA THR A 22 -3.27 -1.14 3.73
C THR A 22 -2.06 -0.56 3.00
N LEU A 23 -1.15 -1.41 2.52
CA LEU A 23 0.06 -0.94 1.84
C LEU A 23 -0.24 -0.40 0.45
N TYR A 24 -1.14 -1.03 -0.31
CA TYR A 24 -1.56 -0.56 -1.62
C TYR A 24 -2.24 0.80 -1.50
N THR A 25 -3.20 0.96 -0.59
CA THR A 25 -3.87 2.24 -0.35
C THR A 25 -2.90 3.31 0.13
N LEU A 26 -1.91 2.96 0.96
CA LEU A 26 -0.89 3.90 1.39
C LEU A 26 -0.07 4.43 0.20
N LEU A 27 0.40 3.54 -0.69
CA LEU A 27 1.19 3.94 -1.85
C LEU A 27 0.38 4.81 -2.82
N LEU A 28 -0.86 4.42 -3.14
CA LEU A 28 -1.75 5.24 -3.96
C LEU A 28 -2.06 6.58 -3.30
N GLY A 29 -2.21 6.60 -1.98
CA GLY A 29 -2.44 7.82 -1.23
C GLY A 29 -1.26 8.78 -1.27
N LEU A 30 -0.03 8.26 -1.24
CA LEU A 30 1.19 9.07 -1.42
C LEU A 30 1.35 9.55 -2.86
N ASP A 31 0.94 8.77 -3.85
CA ASP A 31 0.91 9.17 -5.27
C ASP A 31 -0.16 10.27 -5.55
N GLY A 32 -1.16 10.36 -4.67
CA GLY A 32 -2.30 11.25 -4.83
C GLY A 32 -3.50 10.60 -5.54
N SER A 33 -3.45 9.30 -5.82
CA SER A 33 -4.51 8.49 -6.43
C SER A 33 -5.51 7.89 -5.43
N ALA A 34 -5.28 8.03 -4.12
CA ALA A 34 -6.23 7.67 -3.07
C ALA A 34 -6.27 8.69 -1.93
N ALA A 35 -7.33 8.64 -1.11
CA ALA A 35 -7.46 9.50 0.06
C ALA A 35 -6.64 8.98 1.24
N LEU A 36 -5.83 9.83 1.86
CA LEU A 36 -5.19 9.56 3.14
C LEU A 36 -5.88 10.35 4.25
N GLY A 37 -6.52 9.66 5.19
CA GLY A 37 -7.25 10.32 6.27
C GLY A 37 -8.54 11.03 5.83
N GLY A 38 -9.12 10.65 4.69
CA GLY A 38 -10.41 11.16 4.19
C GLY A 38 -10.32 12.25 3.13
N ASP A 39 -9.13 12.81 2.90
CA ASP A 39 -8.86 13.78 1.83
C ASP A 39 -7.86 13.19 0.84
N GLN A 40 -8.14 13.31 -0.46
CA GLN A 40 -7.19 12.99 -1.53
C GLN A 40 -6.46 14.25 -1.97
N ARG A 41 -5.13 14.19 -2.00
CA ARG A 41 -4.23 15.29 -2.38
C ARG A 41 -2.96 14.71 -2.98
N HIS A 42 -2.31 15.47 -3.87
CA HIS A 42 -0.97 15.09 -4.35
C HIS A 42 0.09 15.39 -3.29
N TYR A 43 1.01 14.44 -3.11
CA TYR A 43 2.21 14.61 -2.30
C TYR A 43 3.44 14.60 -3.19
N THR A 44 4.44 15.41 -2.84
CA THR A 44 5.78 15.29 -3.42
C THR A 44 6.65 14.56 -2.42
N LEU A 45 7.15 13.38 -2.80
CA LEU A 45 8.05 12.59 -1.98
C LEU A 45 9.49 12.95 -2.29
N LEU A 46 10.23 13.32 -1.25
CA LEU A 46 11.63 13.69 -1.33
C LEU A 46 12.47 12.74 -0.49
N ASP A 47 13.65 12.38 -0.98
CA ASP A 47 14.67 11.72 -0.16
C ASP A 47 15.34 12.71 0.81
N GLU A 48 16.33 12.24 1.57
CA GLU A 48 17.06 13.06 2.53
C GLU A 48 17.89 14.18 1.88
N ASP A 49 18.25 14.04 0.60
CA ASP A 49 18.99 15.02 -0.18
C ASP A 49 18.08 16.04 -0.91
N GLY A 50 16.75 15.85 -0.81
CA GLY A 50 15.74 16.69 -1.46
C GLY A 50 15.46 16.31 -2.91
N SER A 51 15.87 15.12 -3.36
CA SER A 51 15.54 14.61 -4.70
C SER A 51 14.15 13.97 -4.70
N VAL A 52 13.40 14.16 -5.79
CA VAL A 52 12.08 13.55 -5.96
C VAL A 52 12.24 12.04 -6.13
N ILE A 53 11.52 11.26 -5.31
CA ILE A 53 11.58 9.79 -5.29
C ILE A 53 10.78 9.16 -6.45
N ALA A 54 9.67 9.79 -6.82
CA ALA A 54 8.73 9.28 -7.82
C ALA A 54 7.95 10.46 -8.43
N GLU A 55 7.70 10.39 -9.75
CA GLU A 55 6.77 11.30 -10.43
C GLU A 55 5.32 10.85 -10.22
N GLU A 56 4.36 11.70 -10.60
CA GLU A 56 2.93 11.39 -10.51
C GLU A 56 2.60 10.12 -11.32
N GLY A 57 1.99 9.13 -10.68
CA GLY A 57 1.61 7.86 -11.29
C GLY A 57 2.66 6.75 -11.16
N ASP A 58 3.91 7.07 -10.82
CA ASP A 58 4.98 6.06 -10.70
C ASP A 58 4.71 5.12 -9.53
N LEU A 59 4.24 5.64 -8.39
CA LEU A 59 3.96 4.80 -7.23
C LEU A 59 2.71 3.95 -7.42
N GLU A 60 1.67 4.48 -8.06
CA GLU A 60 0.48 3.69 -8.40
C GLU A 60 0.86 2.53 -9.33
N ALA A 61 1.62 2.80 -10.37
CA ALA A 61 2.06 1.77 -11.32
C ALA A 61 2.92 0.69 -10.64
N ALA A 62 3.90 1.10 -9.81
CA ALA A 62 4.74 0.18 -9.06
C ALA A 62 3.92 -0.65 -8.06
N ALA A 63 2.93 -0.05 -7.38
CA ALA A 63 2.06 -0.75 -6.45
C ALA A 63 1.17 -1.76 -7.18
N HIS A 64 0.62 -1.41 -8.35
CA HIS A 64 -0.17 -2.35 -9.15
C HIS A 64 0.66 -3.55 -9.57
N ALA A 65 1.85 -3.32 -10.12
CA ALA A 65 2.76 -4.39 -10.53
C ALA A 65 3.17 -5.30 -9.38
N TRP A 66 3.33 -4.76 -8.17
CA TRP A 66 3.71 -5.57 -7.00
C TRP A 66 2.57 -6.38 -6.39
N PHE A 67 1.37 -5.81 -6.28
CA PHE A 67 0.27 -6.42 -5.53
C PHE A 67 -0.77 -7.14 -6.40
N HIS A 68 -0.82 -6.87 -7.71
CA HIS A 68 -1.89 -7.36 -8.58
C HIS A 68 -1.41 -8.05 -9.87
N GLU A 69 -0.13 -7.97 -10.22
CA GLU A 69 0.44 -8.73 -11.34
C GLU A 69 1.04 -10.06 -10.84
N ASP A 70 0.86 -11.13 -11.64
CA ASP A 70 1.26 -12.52 -11.33
C ASP A 70 2.77 -12.79 -11.50
#